data_AF-A0A7M3W758-F1
#
_entry.id   AF-A0A7M3W758-F1
#
_cell.length_a   1.000
_cell.length_b   1.000
_cell.length_c   1.000
_cell.angle_alpha   90.00
_cell.angle_beta   90.00
_cell.angle_gamma   90.00
#
_symmetry.space_group_name_H-M   'P 1'
#
loop_
_entity.id
_entity.type
_entity.pdbx_description
1 polymer ?
#
loop_
_entity_poly.entity_id
_entity_poly.type
_entity_poly.pdbx_seq_one_letter_code
_entity_poly.pdbx_strand_id
1 'polypeptide(L)' 'VSHTGYPADFIEMDQDLEGELGIDTVKQAEIMAEIRDRFRLPVDEDFVLADHPTLNHFTAYIVKMQGGAGPEPEPAPA' A
#
# COMPACT_ATOMS: atom_id res chain seq x y z
N VAL A 1 5.03 -3.06 10.47
CA VAL A 1 5.55 -2.75 11.82
C VAL A 1 6.98 -2.23 11.78
N SER A 2 7.94 -2.95 11.20
CA SER A 2 9.36 -2.53 11.19
C SER A 2 9.65 -1.24 10.41
N HIS A 3 8.85 -0.92 9.39
CA HIS A 3 9.07 0.22 8.51
C HIS A 3 8.31 1.50 8.89
N THR A 4 7.27 1.37 9.71
CA THR A 4 6.34 2.47 10.02
C THR A 4 6.64 3.16 11.35
N GLY A 5 7.35 2.49 12.27
CA GLY A 5 7.61 3.00 13.62
C GLY A 5 6.42 2.86 14.58
N TYR A 6 5.25 2.48 14.09
CA TYR A 6 4.05 2.24 14.89
C TYR A 6 3.84 0.74 15.18
N PRO A 7 3.29 0.39 16.36
CA PRO A 7 2.81 -0.96 16.63
C PRO A 7 1.79 -1.40 15.57
N ALA A 8 1.74 -2.69 15.25
CA ALA A 8 0.80 -3.21 14.25
C ALA A 8 -0.66 -2.90 14.63
N ASP A 9 -0.96 -2.94 15.93
CA ASP A 9 -2.28 -2.68 16.49
C ASP A 9 -2.73 -1.21 16.36
N PHE A 10 -1.82 -0.29 16.05
CA PHE A 10 -2.10 1.15 15.85
C PHE A 10 -2.23 1.55 14.38
N ILE A 11 -1.93 0.63 13.46
CA ILE A 11 -1.95 0.90 12.02
C ILE A 11 -3.24 0.31 11.46
N GLU A 12 -4.12 1.16 10.94
CA GLU A 12 -5.33 0.73 10.26
C GLU A 12 -5.09 0.63 8.75
N MET A 13 -5.91 -0.15 8.04
CA MET A 13 -5.65 -0.43 6.62
C MET A 13 -6.06 0.73 5.70
N ASP A 14 -6.97 1.55 6.16
CA ASP A 14 -7.57 2.70 5.50
C ASP A 14 -6.92 4.04 5.89
N GLN A 15 -6.01 4.03 6.87
CA GLN A 15 -5.24 5.22 7.25
C GLN A 15 -4.31 5.70 6.13
N ASP A 16 -4.19 7.01 6.00
CA ASP A 16 -3.28 7.64 5.06
C ASP A 16 -1.83 7.52 5.56
N LEU A 17 -0.99 6.87 4.76
CA LEU A 17 0.40 6.62 5.10
C LEU A 17 1.17 7.92 5.26
N GLU A 18 0.99 8.91 4.38
CA GLU A 18 1.75 10.16 4.42
C GLU A 18 1.09 11.22 5.32
N GLY A 19 -0.21 11.44 5.15
CA GLY A 19 -0.98 12.49 5.81
C GLY A 19 -1.30 12.19 7.28
N GLU A 20 -1.59 10.94 7.63
CA GLU A 20 -1.94 10.57 9.01
C GLU A 20 -0.76 9.92 9.74
N LEU A 21 -0.10 8.96 9.11
CA LEU A 21 1.01 8.23 9.72
C LEU A 21 2.37 8.92 9.54
N GLY A 22 2.49 9.91 8.64
CA GLY A 22 3.75 10.63 8.40
C GLY A 22 4.82 9.81 7.69
N ILE A 23 4.42 8.76 6.96
CA ILE A 23 5.28 7.86 6.21
C ILE A 23 5.56 8.45 4.84
N ASP A 24 6.80 8.89 4.69
CA ASP A 24 7.33 9.45 3.45
C ASP A 24 7.21 8.48 2.25
N THR A 25 6.99 9.05 1.07
CA THR A 25 6.94 8.32 -0.22
C THR A 25 8.12 7.37 -0.45
N VAL A 26 9.33 7.68 0.02
CA VAL A 26 10.50 6.79 -0.07
C VAL A 26 10.26 5.51 0.72
N LYS A 27 9.67 5.61 1.92
CA LYS A 27 9.36 4.45 2.76
C LYS A 27 8.23 3.62 2.16
N GLN A 28 7.23 4.27 1.55
CA GLN A 28 6.17 3.57 0.84
C GLN A 28 6.72 2.78 -0.36
N ALA A 29 7.67 3.36 -1.11
CA ALA A 29 8.36 2.68 -2.21
C ALA A 29 9.14 1.45 -1.73
N GLU A 30 9.85 1.55 -0.59
CA GLU A 30 10.53 0.41 0.02
C GLU A 30 9.56 -0.72 0.40
N ILE A 31 8.43 -0.37 1.03
CA ILE A 31 7.38 -1.34 1.40
C ILE A 31 6.81 -2.02 0.15
N MET A 32 6.51 -1.25 -0.91
CA MET A 32 5.98 -1.80 -2.16
C MET A 32 7.00 -2.71 -2.85
N ALA A 33 8.30 -2.36 -2.80
CA ALA A 33 9.36 -3.21 -3.33
C ALA A 33 9.44 -4.55 -2.58
N GLU A 34 9.37 -4.53 -1.24
CA GLU A 34 9.34 -5.74 -0.42
C GLU A 34 8.10 -6.61 -0.71
N ILE A 35 6.92 -5.99 -0.84
CA ILE A 35 5.68 -6.67 -1.23
C ILE A 35 5.84 -7.36 -2.58
N ARG A 36 6.38 -6.67 -3.58
CA ARG A 36 6.57 -7.22 -4.93
C ARG A 36 7.52 -8.42 -4.91
N ASP A 37 8.62 -8.33 -4.17
CA ASP A 37 9.56 -9.44 -4.03
C ASP A 37 8.92 -10.64 -3.31
N ARG A 38 8.25 -10.39 -2.18
CA ARG A 38 7.60 -11.41 -1.35
C ARG A 38 6.50 -12.17 -2.09
N PHE A 39 5.67 -11.46 -2.85
CA PHE A 39 4.58 -12.05 -3.62
C PHE A 39 4.96 -12.38 -5.08
N ARG A 40 6.21 -12.13 -5.48
CA ARG A 40 6.73 -12.29 -6.85
C ARG A 40 5.83 -11.63 -7.90
N LEU A 41 5.38 -10.40 -7.60
CA LEU A 41 4.52 -9.65 -8.50
C LEU A 41 5.32 -9.11 -9.69
N PRO A 42 4.73 -9.04 -10.89
CA PRO A 42 5.37 -8.37 -12.02
C PRO A 42 5.64 -6.88 -11.73
N VAL A 43 6.57 -6.31 -12.48
CA VAL A 43 6.77 -4.86 -12.52
C VAL A 43 5.56 -4.24 -13.20
N ASP A 44 4.91 -3.30 -12.51
CA ASP A 44 3.88 -2.44 -13.09
C ASP A 44 4.48 -1.04 -13.23
N GLU A 45 4.58 -0.57 -14.47
CA GLU A 45 5.10 0.77 -14.80
C GLU A 45 4.02 1.85 -14.64
N ASP A 46 2.75 1.45 -14.60
CA ASP A 46 1.60 2.34 -14.40
C ASP A 46 1.27 2.52 -12.91
N PHE A 47 1.96 1.80 -12.00
CA PHE A 47 1.73 1.93 -10.57
C PHE A 47 2.29 3.25 -10.01
N VAL A 48 1.39 4.11 -9.53
CA VAL A 48 1.72 5.40 -8.92
C VAL A 48 1.42 5.36 -7.42
N LEU A 49 2.45 5.57 -6.59
CA LEU A 49 2.31 5.54 -5.13
C LEU A 49 1.30 6.57 -4.60
N ALA A 50 1.25 7.77 -5.19
CA ALA A 50 0.34 8.83 -4.78
C ALA A 50 -1.14 8.45 -4.93
N ASP A 51 -1.48 7.55 -5.86
CA ASP A 51 -2.84 7.04 -6.05
C ASP A 51 -3.20 5.91 -5.07
N HIS A 52 -2.22 5.46 -4.28
CA HIS A 52 -2.34 4.32 -3.37
C HIS A 52 -1.87 4.70 -1.95
N PRO A 53 -2.50 5.70 -1.30
CA PRO A 53 -1.98 6.27 -0.04
C PRO A 53 -2.17 5.38 1.19
N THR A 54 -2.86 4.23 1.09
CA THR A 54 -3.20 3.39 2.25
C THR A 54 -2.77 1.94 2.07
N LEU A 55 -2.69 1.17 3.16
CA LEU A 55 -2.36 -0.26 3.09
C LEU A 55 -3.42 -1.10 2.37
N ASN A 56 -4.68 -0.66 2.40
CA ASN A 56 -5.77 -1.27 1.63
C ASN A 56 -5.51 -1.15 0.13
N HIS A 57 -5.00 -0.01 -0.34
CA HIS A 57 -4.62 0.15 -1.75
C HIS A 57 -3.51 -0.84 -2.15
N PHE A 58 -2.50 -1.02 -1.29
CA PHE A 58 -1.43 -1.99 -1.55
C PHE A 58 -1.98 -3.42 -1.56
N THR A 59 -2.90 -3.74 -0.66
CA THR A 59 -3.55 -5.06 -0.59
C THR A 59 -4.41 -5.32 -1.84
N ALA A 60 -5.23 -4.35 -2.24
CA ALA A 60 -6.04 -4.42 -3.46
C ALA A 60 -5.17 -4.62 -4.71
N TYR A 61 -4.04 -3.90 -4.79
CA TYR A 61 -3.06 -4.05 -5.87
C TYR A 61 -2.47 -5.46 -5.91
N ILE A 62 -2.06 -6.04 -4.76
CA ILE A 62 -1.56 -7.42 -4.71
C ILE A 62 -2.61 -8.40 -5.24
N VAL A 63 -3.88 -8.27 -4.81
CA VAL A 63 -4.97 -9.14 -5.24
C VAL A 63 -5.21 -9.03 -6.75
N LYS A 64 -5.25 -7.80 -7.28
CA LYS A 64 -5.36 -7.51 -8.72
C LYS A 64 -4.24 -8.21 -9.51
N MET A 65 -3.00 -8.09 -9.04
CA MET A 65 -1.83 -8.68 -9.71
C MET A 65 -1.77 -10.20 -9.62
N GLN A 66 -2.42 -10.82 -8.64
CA GLN A 66 -2.54 -12.28 -8.53
C GLN A 66 -3.68 -12.87 -9.37
N GLY A 67 -4.38 -12.04 -10.17
CA GLY A 67 -5.50 -12.48 -10.99
C GLY A 67 -6.83 -12.56 -10.24
N GLY A 68 -6.89 -12.03 -9.01
CA GLY A 68 -8.13 -11.82 -8.28
C GLY A 68 -8.76 -10.50 -8.70
N ALA A 69 -10.05 -10.49 -9.02
CA ALA A 69 -10.84 -9.26 -9.04
C ALA A 69 -10.97 -8.78 -7.58
N GLY A 70 -9.97 -8.04 -7.09
CA GLY A 70 -9.99 -7.43 -5.77
C GLY A 70 -11.06 -6.34 -5.70
N PRO A 71 -11.66 -6.09 -4.52
CA PRO A 71 -12.57 -4.97 -4.35
C PRO A 71 -11.79 -3.68 -4.65
N GLU A 72 -12.35 -2.85 -5.53
CA GLU A 72 -11.85 -1.52 -5.84
C GLU A 72 -11.88 -0.70 -4.54
N PRO A 73 -10.75 -0.18 -4.04
CA PRO A 73 -10.77 0.63 -2.83
C PRO A 73 -11.63 1.86 -3.12
N GLU A 74 -12.72 2.00 -2.38
CA GLU A 74 -13.61 3.15 -2.46
C GLU A 74 -12.77 4.40 -2.11
N PRO A 75 -12.77 5.45 -2.95
CA PRO A 75 -11.98 6.64 -2.66
C PRO A 75 -12.49 7.24 -1.35
N ALA A 76 -11.59 7.37 -0.37
CA ALA A 76 -11.90 8.06 0.88
C ALA A 76 -12.41 9.48 0.54
N PRO A 77 -13.59 9.89 1.02
CA PRO A 77 -14.10 11.22 0.77
C PRO A 77 -13.21 12.24 1.48
N ALA A 78 -12.85 13.30 0.76
CA ALA A 78 -12.04 14.44 1.23
C ALA A 78 -12.68 15.24 2.36
#